data_AF-A0A9W6ZU48-F1
#
_entry.id   AF-A0A9W6ZU48-F1
#
_cell.length_a   1.000
_cell.length_b   1.000
_cell.length_c   1.000
_cell.angle_alpha   90.00
_cell.angle_beta   90.00
_cell.angle_gamma   90.00
#
_symmetry.space_group_name_H-M   'P 1'
#
loop_
_entity.id
_entity.type
_entity.pdbx_description
1 polymer ?
#
loop_
_entity_poly.entity_id
_entity_poly.type
_entity_poly.pdbx_seq_one_letter_code
_entity_poly.pdbx_strand_id
1 'polypeptide(L)'
;MAKSVRRSNYESEGVGGIKESIPPSKQQQGDPPSKIVKDKGDAYFSPMKYEVDLPVLSVSGRVLTGVWMFTRSHLANQVKYTCDLFKFVPQGPRAQYFAALASAAGSEEFYCVAIPIMTWCIASYELSRAMVLLLCVNLYVGNCCKNLFCLPRPPLKYRFGGEKSLETGQGDRKVCVDALGFGWPSTHSCNAVSLPFAVLRTAYGSIISPSIAEGGVAGAIAAYTVAFLYASLVPMSRLVLGVHSAADVHAGMLYGVIGLRLWLSYHTEIGEYMDGAGILFVIVGCLAMVACHPRVKPLNYTFEESVCIISYTMGFLIGGYVSKSLGLNTLCDPDTGVMIRLVRIIVGYGIVLPAKAIVKELTGFMRSDIGKDKNIEEYKFGFGDCVSRILQYGVGYGVGCTWFAPFVFEKVLGI
;
A
#
# COMPACT_ATOMS: atom_id res chain seq x y z
N MET A 1 4.48 -31.02 62.66
CA MET A 1 3.59 -31.01 63.84
C MET A 1 2.95 -29.62 63.91
N ALA A 2 1.80 -29.39 63.26
CA ALA A 2 0.43 -29.47 63.82
C ALA A 2 0.29 -28.56 65.08
N LYS A 3 -0.56 -27.54 65.15
CA LYS A 3 -2.02 -27.42 64.83
C LYS A 3 -2.33 -25.92 64.53
N SER A 4 -3.09 -25.52 63.51
CA SER A 4 -4.57 -25.56 63.37
C SER A 4 -5.28 -24.90 64.58
N VAL A 5 -6.08 -23.83 64.47
CA VAL A 5 -7.44 -23.77 63.89
C VAL A 5 -7.94 -22.30 63.87
N ARG A 6 -8.37 -21.84 62.67
CA ARG A 6 -9.60 -21.09 62.26
C ARG A 6 -10.37 -20.24 63.28
N ARG A 7 -10.62 -18.95 63.01
CA ARG A 7 -11.73 -18.35 62.19
C ARG A 7 -13.14 -18.54 62.76
N SER A 8 -13.82 -17.42 63.03
CA SER A 8 -15.23 -17.21 62.64
C SER A 8 -15.58 -15.72 62.64
N ASN A 9 -16.27 -15.31 61.57
CA ASN A 9 -16.87 -14.01 61.32
C ASN A 9 -18.00 -13.69 62.31
N TYR A 10 -18.33 -12.42 62.50
CA TYR A 10 -19.72 -11.93 62.58
C TYR A 10 -19.78 -10.43 62.27
N GLU A 11 -20.77 -10.05 61.47
CA GLU A 11 -21.15 -8.70 61.08
C GLU A 11 -21.71 -7.91 62.29
N SER A 12 -21.46 -6.60 62.33
CA SER A 12 -22.43 -5.64 62.88
C SER A 12 -22.16 -4.22 62.37
N GLU A 13 -23.25 -3.55 62.04
CA GLU A 13 -23.38 -2.19 61.54
C GLU A 13 -22.94 -1.14 62.59
N GLY A 14 -22.45 0.01 62.13
CA GLY A 14 -22.13 1.13 63.02
C GLY A 14 -21.55 2.37 62.35
N VAL A 15 -22.44 3.22 61.81
CA VAL A 15 -22.40 4.70 61.88
C VAL A 15 -21.20 5.48 61.30
N GLY A 16 -21.46 6.11 60.15
CA GLY A 16 -21.31 7.57 59.99
C GLY A 16 -19.94 8.16 59.63
N GLY A 17 -19.81 8.69 58.40
CA GLY A 17 -18.83 9.75 58.14
C GLY A 17 -18.41 9.92 56.68
N ILE A 18 -18.93 10.97 56.04
CA ILE A 18 -18.36 11.71 54.89
C ILE A 18 -18.47 11.01 53.52
N LYS A 19 -19.57 11.30 52.80
CA LYS A 19 -19.69 11.10 51.35
C LYS A 19 -18.97 12.26 50.63
N GLU A 20 -17.77 12.02 50.12
CA GLU A 20 -17.27 12.76 48.95
C GLU A 20 -17.89 12.14 47.70
N SER A 21 -18.72 12.92 47.02
CA SER A 21 -19.39 12.54 45.77
C SER A 21 -18.40 12.52 44.61
N ILE A 22 -17.89 11.34 44.27
CA ILE A 22 -17.24 11.07 42.98
C ILE A 22 -18.36 11.06 41.92
N PRO A 23 -18.31 11.89 40.86
CA PRO A 23 -19.31 11.85 39.80
C PRO A 23 -19.22 10.50 39.07
N PRO A 24 -20.35 9.86 38.72
CA PRO A 24 -20.32 8.58 38.03
C PRO A 24 -19.64 8.77 36.67
N SER A 25 -18.57 8.00 36.45
CA SER A 25 -17.97 7.85 35.15
C SER A 25 -19.06 7.42 34.18
N LYS A 26 -19.31 8.24 33.16
CA LYS A 26 -20.08 7.82 31.99
C LYS A 26 -19.33 6.62 31.40
N GLN A 27 -19.81 5.42 31.69
CA GLN A 27 -19.55 4.28 30.84
C GLN A 27 -20.06 4.67 29.45
N GLN A 28 -19.14 5.11 28.58
CA GLN A 28 -19.39 5.12 27.16
C GLN A 28 -19.61 3.66 26.77
N GLN A 29 -20.87 3.26 26.73
CA GLN A 29 -21.33 2.08 26.03
C GLN A 29 -20.94 2.32 24.56
N GLY A 30 -19.76 1.84 24.19
CA GLY A 30 -19.32 1.86 22.81
C GLY A 30 -20.32 1.04 22.01
N ASP A 31 -20.87 1.61 20.95
CA ASP A 31 -21.69 0.88 20.01
C ASP A 31 -20.96 -0.41 19.59
N PRO A 32 -21.66 -1.56 19.50
CA PRO A 32 -21.03 -2.79 19.08
C PRO A 32 -20.39 -2.61 17.69
N PRO A 33 -19.26 -3.28 17.41
CA PRO A 33 -18.66 -3.25 16.08
C PRO A 33 -19.70 -3.64 15.03
N SER A 34 -19.65 -2.99 13.87
CA SER A 34 -20.67 -3.10 12.81
C SER A 34 -21.03 -4.56 12.52
N LYS A 35 -22.31 -4.84 12.19
CA LYS A 35 -22.84 -6.19 11.92
C LYS A 35 -22.04 -7.01 10.89
N ILE A 36 -21.23 -6.35 10.05
CA ILE A 36 -20.30 -6.97 9.09
C ILE A 36 -19.23 -7.82 9.79
N VAL A 37 -18.85 -7.44 11.01
CA VAL A 37 -17.67 -7.94 11.72
C VAL A 37 -17.93 -9.22 12.50
N LYS A 38 -19.19 -9.47 12.92
CA LYS A 38 -19.50 -10.53 13.88
C LYS A 38 -19.96 -11.87 13.28
N ASP A 39 -20.42 -11.95 12.04
CA ASP A 39 -21.29 -13.08 11.68
C ASP A 39 -21.11 -13.68 10.27
N LYS A 40 -19.88 -14.03 9.90
CA LYS A 40 -19.64 -14.84 8.69
C LYS A 40 -18.59 -15.93 8.95
N GLY A 41 -19.06 -17.08 9.44
CA GLY A 41 -18.33 -18.35 9.37
C GLY A 41 -18.18 -18.83 7.91
N ASP A 42 -18.71 -20.01 7.58
CA ASP A 42 -18.61 -20.59 6.22
C ASP A 42 -19.22 -19.73 5.09
N ALA A 43 -20.05 -18.74 5.44
CA ALA A 43 -20.59 -17.75 4.51
C ALA A 43 -19.53 -16.79 3.91
N TYR A 44 -18.33 -16.74 4.49
CA TYR A 44 -17.24 -15.85 4.07
C TYR A 44 -16.69 -16.20 2.66
N PHE A 45 -16.77 -17.47 2.27
CA PHE A 45 -16.30 -17.98 0.97
C PHE A 45 -17.44 -18.38 0.01
N SER A 46 -18.66 -17.94 0.29
CA SER A 46 -19.84 -18.25 -0.56
C SER A 46 -19.71 -17.73 -2.01
N PRO A 47 -20.48 -18.29 -2.97
CA PRO A 47 -20.46 -17.87 -4.37
C PRO A 47 -20.74 -16.37 -4.55
N MET A 48 -20.22 -15.81 -5.64
CA MET A 48 -20.13 -14.38 -5.94
C MET A 48 -21.45 -13.62 -5.72
N LYS A 49 -21.44 -12.62 -4.83
CA LYS A 49 -22.48 -11.57 -4.73
C LYS A 49 -22.04 -10.23 -5.34
N TYR A 50 -20.88 -10.19 -5.99
CA TYR A 50 -20.27 -8.98 -6.51
C TYR A 50 -20.53 -8.84 -8.01
N GLU A 51 -20.99 -7.66 -8.43
CA GLU A 51 -21.02 -7.31 -9.85
C GLU A 51 -19.68 -6.68 -10.22
N VAL A 52 -18.98 -7.26 -11.20
CA VAL A 52 -17.73 -6.72 -11.75
C VAL A 52 -18.06 -5.98 -13.04
N ASP A 53 -17.84 -4.68 -13.05
CA ASP A 53 -17.91 -3.84 -14.23
C ASP A 53 -16.57 -3.88 -14.96
N LEU A 54 -16.62 -4.27 -16.24
CA LEU A 54 -15.49 -4.50 -17.13
C LEU A 54 -15.62 -3.56 -18.33
N PRO A 55 -15.06 -2.34 -18.26
CA PRO A 55 -15.28 -1.33 -19.29
C PRO A 55 -14.82 -1.75 -20.70
N VAL A 56 -13.90 -2.73 -20.81
CA VAL A 56 -13.21 -3.10 -22.06
C VAL A 56 -13.45 -4.55 -22.50
N LEU A 57 -14.08 -5.40 -21.67
CA LEU A 57 -14.17 -6.86 -21.92
C LEU A 57 -15.58 -7.37 -22.24
N SER A 58 -16.49 -6.50 -22.70
CA SER A 58 -17.86 -6.91 -23.11
C SER A 58 -17.92 -7.88 -24.30
N VAL A 59 -16.78 -8.22 -24.91
CA VAL A 59 -16.70 -8.93 -26.20
C VAL A 59 -16.23 -10.39 -26.11
N SER A 60 -15.91 -10.94 -24.93
CA SER A 60 -15.28 -12.27 -24.85
C SER A 60 -16.21 -13.36 -24.27
N GLY A 61 -16.57 -14.33 -25.11
CA GLY A 61 -17.69 -15.27 -24.94
C GLY A 61 -17.55 -16.36 -23.87
N ARG A 62 -18.61 -17.16 -23.74
CA ARG A 62 -18.90 -18.19 -22.70
C ARG A 62 -17.71 -19.08 -22.27
N VAL A 63 -16.74 -19.33 -23.15
CA VAL A 63 -15.53 -20.14 -22.86
C VAL A 63 -14.56 -19.42 -21.91
N LEU A 64 -14.32 -18.12 -22.11
CA LEU A 64 -13.50 -17.30 -21.22
C LEU A 64 -14.15 -17.17 -19.84
N THR A 65 -15.48 -17.15 -19.79
CA THR A 65 -16.23 -17.20 -18.53
C THR A 65 -16.03 -18.53 -17.81
N GLY A 66 -16.02 -19.65 -18.52
CA GLY A 66 -15.81 -20.99 -17.94
C GLY A 66 -14.42 -21.16 -17.32
N VAL A 67 -13.36 -20.81 -18.06
CA VAL A 67 -11.98 -20.86 -17.54
C VAL A 67 -11.82 -19.92 -16.36
N TRP A 68 -12.30 -18.68 -16.45
CA TRP A 68 -12.22 -17.72 -15.36
C TRP A 68 -12.97 -18.19 -14.11
N MET A 69 -14.19 -18.74 -14.24
CA MET A 69 -14.94 -19.28 -13.10
C MET A 69 -14.20 -20.44 -12.44
N PHE A 70 -13.64 -21.35 -13.24
CA PHE A 70 -12.83 -22.45 -12.73
C PHE A 70 -11.58 -21.95 -11.98
N THR A 71 -10.80 -21.05 -12.60
CA THR A 71 -9.60 -20.46 -11.98
C THR A 71 -9.96 -19.75 -10.68
N ARG A 72 -11.01 -18.92 -10.68
CA ARG A 72 -11.46 -18.22 -9.48
C ARG A 72 -11.87 -19.20 -8.38
N SER A 73 -12.64 -20.24 -8.71
CA SER A 73 -13.05 -21.24 -7.72
C SER A 73 -11.86 -21.99 -7.15
N HIS A 74 -10.89 -22.34 -7.99
CA HIS A 74 -9.65 -23.00 -7.56
C HIS A 74 -8.86 -22.10 -6.60
N LEU A 75 -8.66 -20.82 -6.96
CA LEU A 75 -7.96 -19.86 -6.11
C LEU A 75 -8.70 -19.59 -4.79
N ALA A 76 -10.04 -19.47 -4.83
CA ALA A 76 -10.85 -19.31 -3.61
C ALA A 76 -10.66 -20.49 -2.65
N ASN A 77 -10.60 -21.71 -3.19
CA ASN A 77 -10.29 -22.90 -2.41
C ASN A 77 -8.88 -22.83 -1.82
N GLN A 78 -7.87 -22.43 -2.60
CA GLN A 78 -6.51 -22.24 -2.08
C GLN A 78 -6.44 -21.20 -0.96
N VAL A 79 -7.13 -20.07 -1.07
CA VAL A 79 -7.23 -19.06 -0.01
C VAL A 79 -7.85 -19.68 1.25
N LYS A 80 -8.96 -20.43 1.10
CA LYS A 80 -9.61 -21.11 2.22
C LYS A 80 -8.69 -22.12 2.90
N TYR A 81 -8.03 -23.01 2.14
CA TYR A 81 -7.12 -24.01 2.70
C TYR A 81 -5.90 -23.38 3.36
N THR A 82 -5.36 -22.32 2.78
CA THR A 82 -4.19 -21.65 3.34
C THR A 82 -4.51 -20.79 4.56
N CYS A 83 -5.78 -20.51 4.86
CA CYS A 83 -6.16 -19.95 6.17
C CYS A 83 -5.88 -20.93 7.32
N ASP A 84 -5.83 -22.25 7.10
CA ASP A 84 -5.46 -23.19 8.16
C ASP A 84 -4.00 -23.04 8.60
N LEU A 85 -3.16 -22.39 7.79
CA LEU A 85 -1.77 -22.10 8.14
C LEU A 85 -1.65 -21.04 9.24
N PHE A 86 -2.69 -20.25 9.52
CA PHE A 86 -2.67 -19.26 10.61
C PHE A 86 -2.40 -19.89 11.98
N LYS A 87 -2.70 -21.19 12.17
CA LYS A 87 -2.38 -21.92 13.41
C LYS A 87 -0.88 -22.04 13.67
N PHE A 88 -0.05 -21.88 12.63
CA PHE A 88 1.42 -21.91 12.72
C PHE A 88 2.04 -20.52 12.67
N VAL A 89 1.24 -19.47 12.44
CA VAL A 89 1.73 -18.09 12.35
C VAL A 89 1.83 -17.51 13.76
N PRO A 90 2.97 -16.91 14.15
CA PRO A 90 3.13 -16.31 15.48
C PRO A 90 2.13 -15.16 15.72
N GLN A 91 1.32 -15.26 16.78
CA GLN A 91 0.32 -14.25 17.16
C GLN A 91 0.69 -13.42 18.39
N GLY A 92 1.91 -13.58 18.91
CA GLY A 92 2.36 -12.83 20.10
C GLY A 92 2.50 -11.32 19.83
N PRO A 93 2.34 -10.45 20.84
CA PRO A 93 2.41 -8.99 20.66
C PRO A 93 3.70 -8.51 20.01
N ARG A 94 4.85 -9.13 20.33
CA ARG A 94 6.15 -8.81 19.73
C ARG A 94 6.19 -9.13 18.23
N ALA A 95 5.61 -10.27 17.84
CA ALA A 95 5.54 -10.66 16.43
C ALA A 95 4.65 -9.70 15.65
N GLN A 96 3.51 -9.30 16.22
CA GLN A 96 2.61 -8.32 15.60
C GLN A 96 3.24 -6.93 15.48
N TYR A 97 3.96 -6.47 16.50
CA TYR A 97 4.69 -5.20 16.43
C TYR A 97 5.76 -5.21 15.34
N PHE A 98 6.60 -6.25 15.30
CA PHE A 98 7.61 -6.40 14.26
C PHE A 98 6.99 -6.54 12.86
N ALA A 99 5.88 -7.28 12.74
CA ALA A 99 5.14 -7.38 11.49
C ALA A 99 4.52 -6.04 11.06
N ALA A 100 4.02 -5.22 11.99
CA ALA A 100 3.53 -3.89 11.64
C ALA A 100 4.65 -3.02 11.05
N LEU A 101 5.85 -3.05 11.63
CA LEU A 101 7.02 -2.34 11.11
C LEU A 101 7.44 -2.87 9.73
N ALA A 102 7.58 -4.20 9.58
CA ALA A 102 7.94 -4.80 8.30
C ALA A 102 6.87 -4.52 7.23
N SER A 103 5.59 -4.56 7.58
CA SER A 103 4.50 -4.26 6.67
C SER A 103 4.50 -2.79 6.25
N ALA A 104 4.89 -1.86 7.11
CA ALA A 104 4.99 -0.45 6.77
C ALA A 104 6.02 -0.23 5.65
N ALA A 105 7.12 -0.98 5.65
CA ALA A 105 8.13 -0.89 4.60
C ALA A 105 7.66 -1.38 3.21
N GLY A 106 6.50 -2.03 3.12
CA GLY A 106 5.86 -2.44 1.86
C GLY A 106 4.64 -1.61 1.48
N SER A 107 4.33 -0.55 2.23
CA SER A 107 3.11 0.23 2.06
C SER A 107 3.27 1.38 1.06
N GLU A 108 2.15 1.90 0.56
CA GLU A 108 2.16 3.05 -0.34
C GLU A 108 2.77 4.29 0.32
N GLU A 109 2.56 4.46 1.63
CA GLU A 109 3.16 5.54 2.40
C GLU A 109 4.68 5.44 2.45
N PHE A 110 5.24 4.22 2.53
CA PHE A 110 6.68 4.04 2.42
C PHE A 110 7.20 4.46 1.05
N TYR A 111 6.54 4.06 -0.05
CA TYR A 111 6.98 4.46 -1.40
C TYR A 111 6.83 5.96 -1.65
N CYS A 112 5.82 6.60 -1.06
CA CYS A 112 5.71 8.06 -1.04
C CYS A 112 6.95 8.70 -0.40
N VAL A 113 7.55 8.07 0.62
CA VAL A 113 8.78 8.59 1.24
C VAL A 113 10.05 8.18 0.50
N ALA A 114 10.14 6.92 0.07
CA ALA A 114 11.35 6.35 -0.49
C ALA A 114 11.68 6.90 -1.88
N ILE A 115 10.66 7.07 -2.75
CA ILE A 115 10.89 7.48 -4.14
C ILE A 115 11.42 8.92 -4.26
N PRO A 116 10.86 9.93 -3.55
CA PRO A 116 11.42 11.27 -3.60
C PRO A 116 12.84 11.34 -3.04
N ILE A 117 13.13 10.64 -1.93
CA ILE A 117 14.50 10.57 -1.39
C ILE A 117 15.45 9.94 -2.41
N MET A 118 15.02 8.85 -3.03
CA MET A 118 15.78 8.20 -4.10
C MET A 118 16.05 9.18 -5.25
N THR A 119 15.04 9.91 -5.70
CA THR A 119 15.10 10.88 -6.81
C THR A 119 15.99 12.08 -6.49
N TRP A 120 15.96 12.60 -5.26
CA TRP A 120 16.68 13.82 -4.88
C TRP A 120 18.13 13.58 -4.42
N CYS A 121 18.45 12.36 -3.99
CA CYS A 121 19.67 12.11 -3.21
C CYS A 121 20.46 10.85 -3.58
N ILE A 122 19.88 9.86 -4.26
CA ILE A 122 20.49 8.52 -4.39
C ILE A 122 20.63 8.08 -5.85
N ALA A 123 19.60 8.30 -6.66
CA ALA A 123 19.48 7.71 -7.99
C ALA A 123 19.25 8.77 -9.06
N SER A 124 19.65 8.45 -10.29
CA SER A 124 19.32 9.27 -11.46
C SER A 124 17.80 9.34 -11.68
N TYR A 125 17.38 10.33 -12.45
CA TYR A 125 15.97 10.47 -12.83
C TYR A 125 15.48 9.24 -13.60
N GLU A 126 16.30 8.66 -14.47
CA GLU A 126 15.97 7.49 -15.30
C GLU A 126 15.68 6.27 -14.42
N LEU A 127 16.53 6.01 -13.42
CA LEU A 127 16.32 4.93 -12.46
C LEU A 127 15.06 5.20 -11.61
N SER A 128 14.87 6.44 -11.17
CA SER A 128 13.69 6.80 -10.37
C SER A 128 12.39 6.65 -11.16
N ARG A 129 12.38 7.12 -12.42
CA ARG A 129 11.28 6.93 -13.39
C ARG A 129 10.98 5.46 -13.61
N ALA A 130 12.02 4.65 -13.83
CA ALA A 130 11.89 3.20 -13.99
C ALA A 130 11.19 2.56 -12.78
N MET A 131 11.57 2.94 -11.56
CA MET A 131 10.95 2.40 -10.34
C MET A 131 9.50 2.84 -10.17
N VAL A 132 9.18 4.10 -10.49
CA VAL A 132 7.80 4.61 -10.45
C VAL A 132 6.91 3.86 -11.44
N LEU A 133 7.39 3.63 -12.67
CA LEU A 133 6.67 2.89 -13.68
C LEU A 133 6.43 1.42 -13.25
N LEU A 134 7.46 0.73 -12.73
CA LEU A 134 7.32 -0.63 -12.22
C LEU A 134 6.31 -0.69 -11.05
N LEU A 135 6.41 0.23 -10.09
CA LEU A 135 5.47 0.34 -8.98
C LEU A 135 4.03 0.57 -9.48
N CYS A 136 3.85 1.45 -10.47
CA CYS A 136 2.56 1.75 -11.07
C CYS A 136 1.94 0.51 -11.74
N VAL A 137 2.72 -0.22 -12.55
CA VAL A 137 2.26 -1.46 -13.20
C VAL A 137 1.89 -2.51 -12.16
N ASN A 138 2.73 -2.71 -11.15
CA ASN A 138 2.48 -3.67 -10.08
C ASN A 138 1.18 -3.39 -9.32
N LEU A 139 0.97 -2.14 -8.89
CA LEU A 139 -0.23 -1.74 -8.16
C LEU A 139 -1.46 -1.77 -9.06
N TYR A 140 -1.39 -1.23 -10.28
CA TYR A 140 -2.51 -1.19 -11.22
C TYR A 140 -3.00 -2.59 -11.58
N VAL A 141 -2.12 -3.45 -12.09
CA VAL A 141 -2.50 -4.82 -12.50
C VAL A 141 -2.89 -5.66 -11.29
N GLY A 142 -2.19 -5.52 -10.16
CA GLY A 142 -2.55 -6.20 -8.92
C GLY A 142 -3.95 -5.82 -8.42
N ASN A 143 -4.31 -4.53 -8.48
CA ASN A 143 -5.63 -4.04 -8.09
C ASN A 143 -6.72 -4.41 -9.11
N CYS A 144 -6.39 -4.47 -10.40
CA CYS A 144 -7.26 -5.06 -11.42
C CYS A 144 -7.55 -6.53 -11.07
N CYS A 145 -6.53 -7.34 -10.79
CA CYS A 145 -6.70 -8.74 -10.39
C CYS A 145 -7.55 -8.89 -9.13
N LYS A 146 -7.34 -8.05 -8.10
CA LYS A 146 -8.19 -8.02 -6.90
C LYS A 146 -9.67 -7.89 -7.26
N ASN A 147 -10.00 -6.92 -8.13
CA ASN A 147 -11.38 -6.65 -8.53
C ASN A 147 -11.94 -7.67 -9.54
N LEU A 148 -11.09 -8.31 -10.33
CA LEU A 148 -11.52 -9.36 -11.27
C LEU A 148 -11.83 -10.67 -10.54
N PHE A 149 -11.04 -11.06 -9.55
CA PHE A 149 -11.21 -12.35 -8.89
C PHE A 149 -12.09 -12.27 -7.63
N CYS A 150 -12.20 -11.11 -7.01
CA CYS A 150 -13.04 -10.87 -5.83
C CYS A 150 -12.81 -11.93 -4.73
N LEU A 151 -11.54 -12.25 -4.45
CA LEU A 151 -11.19 -13.27 -3.45
C LEU A 151 -11.14 -12.63 -2.07
N PRO A 152 -11.88 -13.17 -1.10
CA PRO A 152 -12.08 -12.51 0.17
C PRO A 152 -10.82 -12.70 1.04
N ARG A 153 -10.57 -11.76 1.96
CA ARG A 153 -9.38 -11.77 2.83
C ARG A 153 -9.47 -12.84 3.93
N PRO A 154 -8.43 -13.11 4.71
CA PRO A 154 -8.61 -13.94 5.90
C PRO A 154 -9.68 -13.40 6.85
N PRO A 155 -10.43 -14.29 7.54
CA PRO A 155 -11.39 -13.88 8.57
C PRO A 155 -10.78 -12.97 9.63
N LEU A 156 -11.56 -11.98 10.10
CA LEU A 156 -11.09 -10.95 11.03
C LEU A 156 -10.54 -11.51 12.35
N LYS A 157 -10.98 -12.70 12.78
CA LYS A 157 -10.44 -13.40 13.97
C LYS A 157 -8.92 -13.64 13.92
N TYR A 158 -8.33 -13.63 12.73
CA TYR A 158 -6.88 -13.78 12.54
C TYR A 158 -6.12 -12.45 12.51
N ARG A 159 -6.82 -11.30 12.45
CA ARG A 159 -6.20 -9.97 12.47
C ARG A 159 -5.92 -9.53 13.91
N PHE A 160 -4.78 -8.86 14.12
CA PHE A 160 -4.43 -8.12 15.35
C PHE A 160 -4.87 -8.78 16.68
N GLY A 161 -4.48 -10.03 16.91
CA GLY A 161 -4.50 -10.61 18.26
C GLY A 161 -5.87 -11.07 18.79
N GLY A 162 -6.82 -11.33 17.89
CA GLY A 162 -8.09 -12.00 18.22
C GLY A 162 -9.14 -11.10 18.88
N GLU A 163 -10.19 -11.72 19.43
CA GLU A 163 -11.44 -11.12 19.96
C GLU A 163 -11.26 -9.84 20.78
N LYS A 164 -10.12 -9.64 21.44
CA LYS A 164 -9.83 -8.42 22.21
C LYS A 164 -9.86 -7.14 21.37
N SER A 165 -9.44 -7.15 20.10
CA SER A 165 -9.51 -5.96 19.23
C SER A 165 -10.96 -5.68 18.76
N LEU A 166 -11.78 -6.73 18.67
CA LEU A 166 -13.22 -6.63 18.37
C LEU A 166 -14.03 -6.12 19.58
N GLU A 167 -13.63 -6.51 20.80
CA GLU A 167 -14.30 -6.12 22.05
C GLU A 167 -13.87 -4.75 22.57
N THR A 168 -12.61 -4.33 22.37
CA THR A 168 -12.11 -3.03 22.85
C THR A 168 -12.50 -1.83 21.98
N GLY A 169 -13.38 -2.02 20.99
CA GLY A 169 -13.86 -0.91 20.17
C GLY A 169 -12.76 -0.27 19.33
N GLN A 170 -11.73 -1.03 18.92
CA GLN A 170 -10.80 -0.61 17.87
C GLN A 170 -11.50 -0.66 16.50
N GLY A 171 -12.56 0.15 16.37
CA GLY A 171 -13.15 0.63 15.13
C GLY A 171 -12.16 1.53 14.39
N ASP A 172 -10.98 1.02 14.10
CA ASP A 172 -10.06 1.67 13.21
C ASP A 172 -10.67 1.60 11.82
N ARG A 173 -11.13 2.75 11.34
CA ARG A 173 -11.63 2.97 9.97
C ARG A 173 -10.76 2.25 8.93
N LYS A 174 -9.44 2.25 9.14
CA LYS A 174 -8.46 1.55 8.29
C LYS A 174 -8.68 0.04 8.26
N VAL A 175 -8.90 -0.60 9.40
CA VAL A 175 -9.16 -2.04 9.49
C VAL A 175 -10.48 -2.42 8.81
N CYS A 176 -11.52 -1.59 8.98
CA CYS A 176 -12.81 -1.77 8.32
C CYS A 176 -12.68 -1.62 6.80
N VAL A 177 -12.03 -0.55 6.32
CA VAL A 177 -11.78 -0.33 4.88
C VAL A 177 -10.95 -1.47 4.28
N ASP A 178 -9.89 -1.90 4.97
CA ASP A 178 -9.06 -3.04 4.56
C ASP A 178 -9.82 -4.37 4.55
N ALA A 179 -10.91 -4.49 5.31
CA ALA A 179 -11.78 -5.68 5.29
C ALA A 179 -12.74 -5.67 4.09
N LEU A 180 -13.04 -4.50 3.52
CA LEU A 180 -13.89 -4.37 2.31
C LEU A 180 -13.13 -4.69 1.02
N GLY A 181 -11.79 -4.69 1.06
CA GLY A 181 -10.95 -5.04 -0.09
C GLY A 181 -10.69 -6.53 -0.25
N PHE A 182 -10.18 -6.90 -1.43
CA PHE A 182 -9.79 -8.28 -1.73
C PHE A 182 -8.34 -8.58 -1.34
N GLY A 183 -8.06 -9.86 -1.08
CA GLY A 183 -6.75 -10.32 -0.61
C GLY A 183 -5.79 -10.68 -1.74
N TRP A 184 -6.31 -11.31 -2.79
CA TRP A 184 -5.49 -11.89 -3.84
C TRP A 184 -5.35 -10.97 -5.07
N PRO A 185 -4.14 -10.76 -5.62
CA PRO A 185 -2.83 -11.07 -5.04
C PRO A 185 -2.38 -9.99 -4.03
N SER A 186 -1.43 -10.34 -3.16
CA SER A 186 -0.78 -9.38 -2.25
C SER A 186 0.15 -8.42 -3.02
N THR A 187 -0.28 -7.16 -3.17
CA THR A 187 0.53 -6.11 -3.82
C THR A 187 1.77 -5.73 -3.00
N HIS A 188 1.71 -5.80 -1.67
CA HIS A 188 2.88 -5.61 -0.80
C HIS A 188 3.94 -6.67 -1.08
N SER A 189 3.53 -7.94 -1.23
CA SER A 189 4.45 -9.04 -1.53
C SER A 189 5.05 -8.92 -2.94
N CYS A 190 4.26 -8.47 -3.92
CA CYS A 190 4.72 -8.20 -5.27
C CYS A 190 5.81 -7.12 -5.31
N ASN A 191 5.55 -5.97 -4.68
CA ASN A 191 6.49 -4.86 -4.66
C ASN A 191 7.74 -5.18 -3.83
N ALA A 192 7.58 -5.92 -2.73
CA ALA A 192 8.70 -6.35 -1.90
C ALA A 192 9.70 -7.24 -2.63
N VAL A 193 9.21 -8.06 -3.57
CA VAL A 193 10.06 -8.88 -4.43
C VAL A 193 10.61 -8.05 -5.60
N SER A 194 9.75 -7.39 -6.37
CA SER A 194 10.18 -6.80 -7.65
C SER A 194 11.07 -5.56 -7.51
N LEU A 195 10.70 -4.59 -6.67
CA LEU A 195 11.36 -3.28 -6.63
C LEU A 195 12.83 -3.33 -6.16
N PRO A 196 13.18 -3.92 -5.00
CA PRO A 196 14.58 -3.90 -4.55
C PRO A 196 15.49 -4.66 -5.53
N PHE A 197 15.04 -5.79 -6.08
CA PHE A 197 15.83 -6.52 -7.06
C PHE A 197 15.91 -5.79 -8.41
N ALA A 198 14.91 -4.99 -8.80
CA ALA A 198 15.03 -4.12 -9.97
C ALA A 198 16.11 -3.05 -9.76
N VAL A 199 16.10 -2.35 -8.63
CA VAL A 199 17.15 -1.38 -8.27
C VAL A 199 18.53 -2.02 -8.27
N LEU A 200 18.69 -3.14 -7.55
CA LEU A 200 19.99 -3.83 -7.44
C LEU A 200 20.49 -4.35 -8.78
N ARG A 201 19.59 -4.81 -9.65
CA ARG A 201 19.98 -5.36 -10.95
C ARG A 201 20.37 -4.28 -11.96
N THR A 202 19.83 -3.07 -11.80
CA THR A 202 20.29 -1.88 -12.53
C THR A 202 21.59 -1.34 -11.95
N ALA A 203 21.77 -1.34 -10.63
CA ALA A 203 22.97 -0.79 -9.96
C ALA A 203 24.21 -1.71 -10.05
N TYR A 204 24.04 -3.03 -9.92
CA TYR A 204 25.14 -3.99 -9.79
C TYR A 204 25.26 -4.98 -10.96
N GLY A 205 24.48 -4.80 -12.04
CA GLY A 205 24.55 -5.68 -13.21
C GLY A 205 24.09 -7.12 -12.93
N SER A 206 24.41 -8.06 -13.81
CA SER A 206 23.93 -9.45 -13.74
C SER A 206 24.71 -10.26 -12.71
N ILE A 207 24.10 -11.31 -12.14
CA ILE A 207 24.84 -12.32 -11.37
C ILE A 207 25.99 -12.93 -12.22
N ILE A 208 25.79 -13.01 -13.54
CA ILE A 208 26.76 -13.57 -14.50
C ILE A 208 27.81 -12.52 -14.93
N SER A 209 27.47 -11.24 -14.82
CA SER A 209 28.34 -10.11 -15.22
C SER A 209 28.10 -8.96 -14.26
N PRO A 210 28.59 -9.07 -13.01
CA PRO A 210 28.39 -8.04 -12.01
C PRO A 210 29.17 -6.79 -12.43
N SER A 211 28.47 -5.66 -12.57
CA SER A 211 29.15 -4.37 -12.59
C SER A 211 29.51 -4.07 -11.14
N ILE A 212 30.80 -4.15 -10.81
CA ILE A 212 31.27 -3.84 -9.46
C ILE A 212 31.19 -2.31 -9.30
N ALA A 213 30.00 -1.82 -8.97
CA ALA A 213 29.79 -0.46 -8.50
C ALA A 213 30.50 -0.24 -7.15
N GLU A 214 30.45 0.98 -6.64
CA GLU A 214 30.99 1.36 -5.33
C GLU A 214 30.60 0.36 -4.23
N GLY A 215 31.58 -0.10 -3.45
CA GLY A 215 31.41 -1.08 -2.36
C GLY A 215 31.91 -2.50 -2.68
N GLY A 216 32.30 -2.80 -3.92
CA GLY A 216 32.91 -4.09 -4.24
C GLY A 216 31.95 -5.28 -4.14
N VAL A 217 32.51 -6.49 -4.18
CA VAL A 217 31.75 -7.74 -3.99
C VAL A 217 31.04 -7.77 -2.63
N ALA A 218 31.68 -7.25 -1.57
CA ALA A 218 31.12 -7.20 -0.23
C ALA A 218 29.87 -6.30 -0.15
N GLY A 219 29.91 -5.12 -0.77
CA GLY A 219 28.76 -4.22 -0.87
C GLY A 219 27.59 -4.85 -1.63
N ALA A 220 27.86 -5.54 -2.74
CA ALA A 220 26.85 -6.29 -3.47
C ALA A 220 26.22 -7.39 -2.61
N ILE A 221 27.02 -8.21 -1.91
CA ILE A 221 26.52 -9.26 -1.01
C ILE A 221 25.61 -8.67 0.08
N ALA A 222 26.05 -7.57 0.72
CA ALA A 222 25.26 -6.91 1.75
C ALA A 222 23.93 -6.39 1.19
N ALA A 223 23.95 -5.73 0.03
CA ALA A 223 22.76 -5.17 -0.60
C ALA A 223 21.74 -6.25 -1.01
N TYR A 224 22.20 -7.35 -1.62
CA TYR A 224 21.35 -8.49 -1.94
C TYR A 224 20.81 -9.17 -0.67
N THR A 225 21.62 -9.29 0.39
CA THR A 225 21.16 -9.83 1.68
C THR A 225 20.01 -9.00 2.25
N VAL A 226 20.13 -7.67 2.25
CA VAL A 226 19.06 -6.77 2.68
C VAL A 226 17.82 -6.91 1.79
N ALA A 227 17.97 -7.02 0.47
CA ALA A 227 16.85 -7.23 -0.44
C ALA A 227 16.14 -8.57 -0.18
N PHE A 228 16.86 -9.67 0.04
CA PHE A 228 16.26 -10.96 0.40
C PHE A 228 15.55 -10.91 1.76
N LEU A 229 16.14 -10.23 2.75
CA LEU A 229 15.48 -10.02 4.04
C LEU A 229 14.19 -9.22 3.87
N TYR A 230 14.22 -8.11 3.15
CA TYR A 230 13.04 -7.29 2.86
C TYR A 230 11.96 -8.08 2.09
N ALA A 231 12.35 -8.80 1.02
CA ALA A 231 11.48 -9.64 0.21
C ALA A 231 10.93 -10.87 0.98
N SER A 232 11.45 -11.17 2.17
CA SER A 232 10.93 -12.22 3.05
C SER A 232 10.07 -11.64 4.18
N LEU A 233 10.56 -10.58 4.82
CA LEU A 233 9.93 -9.93 5.97
C LEU A 233 8.62 -9.24 5.61
N VAL A 234 8.57 -8.51 4.49
CA VAL A 234 7.34 -7.83 4.07
C VAL A 234 6.23 -8.85 3.77
N PRO A 235 6.43 -9.89 2.94
CA PRO A 235 5.39 -10.93 2.76
C PRO A 235 4.98 -11.64 4.05
N MET A 236 5.95 -12.03 4.89
CA MET A 236 5.67 -12.71 6.16
C MET A 236 4.83 -11.84 7.10
N SER A 237 5.08 -10.54 7.12
CA SER A 237 4.31 -9.60 7.93
C SER A 237 2.82 -9.62 7.59
N ARG A 238 2.45 -9.84 6.33
CA ARG A 238 1.05 -9.88 5.87
C ARG A 238 0.30 -11.08 6.45
N LEU A 239 1.01 -12.20 6.65
CA LEU A 239 0.50 -13.38 7.33
C LEU A 239 0.38 -13.12 8.83
N VAL A 240 1.41 -12.58 9.48
CA VAL A 240 1.37 -12.29 10.92
C VAL A 240 0.24 -11.32 11.29
N LEU A 241 -0.02 -10.33 10.44
CA LEU A 241 -1.11 -9.36 10.63
C LEU A 241 -2.50 -9.91 10.27
N GLY A 242 -2.61 -11.10 9.69
CA GLY A 242 -3.89 -11.72 9.33
C GLY A 242 -4.63 -11.00 8.19
N VAL A 243 -3.94 -10.19 7.39
CA VAL A 243 -4.55 -9.37 6.33
C VAL A 243 -4.54 -10.05 4.96
N HIS A 244 -3.68 -11.07 4.77
CA HIS A 244 -3.58 -11.90 3.57
C HIS A 244 -3.38 -13.37 3.94
N SER A 245 -3.93 -14.28 3.13
CA SER A 245 -3.65 -15.72 3.22
C SER A 245 -2.28 -16.07 2.62
N ALA A 246 -1.78 -17.29 2.84
CA ALA A 246 -0.54 -17.73 2.20
C ALA A 246 -0.68 -17.79 0.67
N ALA A 247 -1.86 -18.14 0.15
CA ALA A 247 -2.13 -18.10 -1.29
C ALA A 247 -2.02 -16.67 -1.87
N ASP A 248 -2.54 -15.67 -1.16
CA ASP A 248 -2.43 -14.25 -1.56
C ASP A 248 -0.97 -13.80 -1.62
N VAL A 249 -0.20 -14.17 -0.59
CA VAL A 249 1.21 -13.84 -0.45
C VAL A 249 2.05 -14.51 -1.54
N HIS A 250 1.88 -15.82 -1.73
CA HIS A 250 2.60 -16.58 -2.76
C HIS A 250 2.28 -16.06 -4.16
N ALA A 251 1.01 -15.78 -4.46
CA ALA A 251 0.63 -15.21 -5.75
C ALA A 251 1.22 -13.81 -5.95
N GLY A 252 1.26 -12.98 -4.90
CA GLY A 252 1.94 -11.68 -4.92
C GLY A 252 3.43 -11.81 -5.21
N MET A 253 4.13 -12.74 -4.54
CA MET A 253 5.55 -12.99 -4.78
C MET A 253 5.81 -13.49 -6.21
N LEU A 254 5.03 -14.47 -6.68
CA LEU A 254 5.13 -14.99 -8.06
C LEU A 254 4.90 -13.90 -9.09
N TYR A 255 3.85 -13.08 -8.89
CA TYR A 255 3.57 -11.93 -9.72
C TYR A 255 4.75 -10.94 -9.72
N GLY A 256 5.35 -10.66 -8.56
CA GLY A 256 6.55 -9.84 -8.44
C GLY A 256 7.76 -10.41 -9.19
N VAL A 257 8.00 -11.73 -9.13
CA VAL A 257 9.10 -12.37 -9.88
C VAL A 257 8.87 -12.26 -11.39
N ILE A 258 7.65 -12.53 -11.86
CA ILE A 258 7.29 -12.43 -13.28
C ILE A 258 7.44 -10.98 -13.74
N GLY A 259 6.87 -10.03 -12.99
CA GLY A 259 6.97 -8.60 -13.26
C GLY A 259 8.42 -8.12 -13.31
N LEU A 260 9.26 -8.53 -12.35
CA LEU A 260 10.69 -8.25 -12.36
C LEU A 260 11.37 -8.79 -13.61
N ARG A 261 11.09 -10.04 -14.02
CA ARG A 261 11.70 -10.61 -15.22
C ARG A 261 11.32 -9.84 -16.48
N LEU A 262 10.04 -9.53 -16.65
CA LEU A 262 9.57 -8.72 -17.78
C LEU A 262 10.19 -7.32 -17.73
N TRP A 263 10.24 -6.70 -16.55
CA TRP A 263 10.84 -5.39 -16.36
C TRP A 263 12.30 -5.37 -16.81
N LEU A 264 13.11 -6.31 -16.32
CA LEU A 264 14.53 -6.39 -16.68
C LEU A 264 14.74 -6.61 -18.18
N SER A 265 13.81 -7.26 -18.87
CA SER A 265 13.86 -7.48 -20.32
C SER A 265 13.50 -6.26 -21.15
N TYR A 266 12.64 -5.36 -20.65
CA TYR A 266 12.03 -4.30 -21.48
C TYR A 266 12.21 -2.87 -20.93
N HIS A 267 12.81 -2.69 -19.74
CA HIS A 267 12.89 -1.37 -19.10
C HIS A 267 13.68 -0.34 -19.92
N THR A 268 14.66 -0.76 -20.72
CA THR A 268 15.44 0.12 -21.59
C THR A 268 14.58 0.67 -22.72
N GLU A 269 13.89 -0.21 -23.43
CA GLU A 269 12.98 0.11 -24.54
C GLU A 269 11.81 0.96 -24.05
N ILE A 270 11.26 0.64 -22.87
CA ILE A 270 10.24 1.47 -22.21
C ILE A 270 10.83 2.85 -21.90
N GLY A 271 12.05 2.92 -21.38
CA GLY A 271 12.72 4.20 -21.09
C GLY A 271 12.89 5.08 -22.33
N GLU A 272 13.43 4.52 -23.41
CA GLU A 272 13.63 5.20 -24.69
C GLU A 272 12.30 5.67 -25.29
N TYR A 273 11.27 4.82 -25.25
CA TYR A 273 9.93 5.19 -25.68
C TYR A 273 9.38 6.37 -24.86
N MET A 274 9.54 6.32 -23.54
CA MET A 274 9.09 7.39 -22.65
C MET A 274 9.86 8.69 -22.83
N ASP A 275 11.12 8.64 -23.27
CA ASP A 275 11.90 9.83 -23.62
C ASP A 275 11.44 10.50 -24.92
N GLY A 276 10.93 9.72 -25.87
CA GLY A 276 10.31 10.23 -27.10
C GLY A 276 8.82 10.57 -26.99
N ALA A 277 8.14 10.05 -25.96
CA ALA A 277 6.70 10.25 -25.77
C ALA A 277 6.39 11.70 -25.33
N GLY A 278 5.44 12.34 -26.01
CA GLY A 278 4.95 13.66 -25.61
C GLY A 278 4.09 13.62 -24.34
N ILE A 279 4.00 14.75 -23.62
CA ILE A 279 3.16 14.90 -22.42
C ILE A 279 1.72 14.45 -22.66
N LEU A 280 1.16 14.75 -23.84
CA LEU A 280 -0.21 14.36 -24.18
C LEU A 280 -0.40 12.83 -24.15
N PHE A 281 0.58 12.07 -24.62
CA PHE A 281 0.54 10.61 -24.56
C PHE A 281 0.51 10.11 -23.11
N VAL A 282 1.33 10.71 -22.23
CA VAL A 282 1.35 10.36 -20.79
C VAL A 282 0.00 10.63 -20.14
N ILE A 283 -0.59 11.80 -20.40
CA ILE A 283 -1.91 12.17 -19.84
C ILE A 283 -2.99 11.21 -20.35
N VAL A 284 -3.09 11.04 -21.67
CA VAL A 284 -4.12 10.19 -22.28
C VAL A 284 -3.97 8.73 -21.85
N GLY A 285 -2.73 8.21 -21.81
CA GLY A 285 -2.45 6.85 -21.38
C GLY A 285 -2.84 6.61 -19.92
N CYS A 286 -2.48 7.53 -19.01
CA CYS A 286 -2.84 7.43 -17.60
C CYS A 286 -4.36 7.52 -17.40
N LEU A 287 -5.04 8.44 -18.08
CA LEU A 287 -6.50 8.56 -18.02
C LEU A 287 -7.20 7.32 -18.61
N ALA A 288 -6.66 6.75 -19.68
CA ALA A 288 -7.14 5.49 -20.25
C ALA A 288 -7.00 4.33 -19.25
N MET A 289 -5.86 4.22 -18.53
CA MET A 289 -5.72 3.22 -17.46
C MET A 289 -6.76 3.40 -16.36
N VAL A 290 -7.03 4.63 -15.91
CA VAL A 290 -8.09 4.90 -14.92
C VAL A 290 -9.47 4.51 -15.45
N ALA A 291 -9.75 4.79 -16.73
CA ALA A 291 -11.01 4.45 -17.37
C ALA A 291 -11.20 2.94 -17.56
N CYS A 292 -10.12 2.21 -17.85
CA CYS A 292 -10.13 0.77 -18.10
C CYS A 292 -10.07 -0.10 -16.84
N HIS A 293 -9.82 0.49 -15.66
CA HIS A 293 -9.70 -0.26 -14.41
C HIS A 293 -11.02 -0.98 -14.06
N PRO A 294 -11.02 -2.31 -13.80
CA PRO A 294 -12.21 -3.05 -13.38
C PRO A 294 -12.78 -2.52 -12.07
N ARG A 295 -14.10 -2.36 -11.99
CA ARG A 295 -14.78 -1.87 -10.78
C ARG A 295 -15.70 -2.95 -10.23
N VAL A 296 -15.92 -2.93 -8.92
CA VAL A 296 -16.80 -3.89 -8.25
C VAL A 296 -17.92 -3.18 -7.51
N LYS A 297 -19.07 -3.82 -7.39
CA LYS A 297 -20.17 -3.39 -6.51
C LYS A 297 -20.42 -4.43 -5.41
N PRO A 298 -20.52 -4.03 -4.13
CA PRO A 298 -20.27 -2.67 -3.61
C PRO A 298 -18.81 -2.22 -3.82
N LEU A 299 -18.58 -0.91 -3.87
CA LEU A 299 -17.26 -0.35 -4.10
C LEU A 299 -16.29 -0.73 -2.98
N ASN A 300 -15.00 -0.71 -3.31
CA ASN A 300 -13.90 -0.86 -2.38
C ASN A 300 -12.83 0.20 -2.67
N TYR A 301 -11.77 0.20 -1.86
CA TYR A 301 -10.70 1.19 -1.94
C TYR A 301 -9.66 0.94 -3.05
N THR A 302 -9.67 -0.21 -3.72
CA THR A 302 -8.60 -0.58 -4.69
C THR A 302 -8.61 0.32 -5.93
N PHE A 303 -9.78 0.81 -6.32
CA PHE A 303 -9.89 1.78 -7.41
C PHE A 303 -9.27 3.13 -7.02
N GLU A 304 -9.50 3.59 -5.79
CA GLU A 304 -8.86 4.82 -5.28
C GLU A 304 -7.34 4.69 -5.22
N GLU A 305 -6.80 3.57 -4.72
CA GLU A 305 -5.35 3.28 -4.72
C GLU A 305 -4.78 3.36 -6.14
N SER A 306 -5.46 2.74 -7.10
CA SER A 306 -5.04 2.73 -8.50
C SER A 306 -5.06 4.12 -9.12
N VAL A 307 -6.09 4.93 -8.83
CA VAL A 307 -6.13 6.33 -9.24
C VAL A 307 -4.96 7.10 -8.63
N CYS A 308 -4.67 6.92 -7.35
CA CYS A 308 -3.58 7.63 -6.67
C CYS A 308 -2.21 7.32 -7.29
N ILE A 309 -1.89 6.04 -7.54
CA ILE A 309 -0.58 5.68 -8.12
C ILE A 309 -0.45 6.08 -9.59
N ILE A 310 -1.50 5.92 -10.40
CA ILE A 310 -1.49 6.38 -11.80
C ILE A 310 -1.29 7.89 -11.84
N SER A 311 -1.98 8.62 -10.98
CA SER A 311 -1.90 10.07 -10.92
C SER A 311 -0.52 10.54 -10.47
N TYR A 312 0.04 9.91 -9.42
CA TYR A 312 1.42 10.16 -9.01
C TYR A 312 2.40 9.93 -10.17
N THR A 313 2.27 8.81 -10.88
CA THR A 313 3.12 8.45 -12.02
C THR A 313 2.99 9.48 -13.14
N MET A 314 1.77 9.86 -13.51
CA MET A 314 1.50 10.90 -14.50
C MET A 314 2.19 12.21 -14.13
N GLY A 315 2.03 12.65 -12.88
CA GLY A 315 2.66 13.86 -12.37
C GLY A 315 4.19 13.79 -12.34
N PHE A 316 4.74 12.66 -11.90
CA PHE A 316 6.19 12.41 -11.85
C PHE A 316 6.83 12.48 -13.23
N LEU A 317 6.15 11.96 -14.26
CA LEU A 317 6.61 12.01 -15.64
C LEU A 317 6.51 13.43 -16.22
N ILE A 318 5.39 14.11 -15.99
CA ILE A 318 5.19 15.50 -16.45
C ILE A 318 6.22 16.44 -15.81
N GLY A 319 6.41 16.35 -14.49
CA GLY A 319 7.38 17.18 -13.78
C GLY A 319 8.81 16.92 -14.25
N GLY A 320 9.18 15.66 -14.51
CA GLY A 320 10.48 15.34 -15.10
C GLY A 320 10.68 15.92 -16.50
N TYR A 321 9.65 15.88 -17.36
CA TYR A 321 9.68 16.54 -18.68
C TYR A 321 9.90 18.05 -18.56
N VAL A 322 9.19 18.72 -17.65
CA VAL A 322 9.31 20.16 -17.42
C VAL A 322 10.71 20.50 -16.89
N SER A 323 11.22 19.74 -15.93
CA SER A 323 12.57 19.91 -15.39
C SER A 323 13.64 19.77 -16.45
N LYS A 324 13.53 18.75 -17.33
CA LYS A 324 14.44 18.59 -18.49
C LYS A 324 14.36 19.78 -19.43
N SER A 325 13.16 20.28 -19.72
CA SER A 325 12.94 21.44 -20.60
C SER A 325 13.51 22.75 -20.02
N LEU A 326 13.56 22.87 -18.69
CA LEU A 326 14.15 24.00 -17.97
C LEU A 326 15.65 23.83 -17.71
N GLY A 327 16.25 22.71 -18.12
CA GLY A 327 17.66 22.39 -17.88
C GLY A 327 18.00 22.21 -16.39
N LEU A 328 17.07 21.70 -15.59
CA LEU A 328 17.32 21.38 -14.18
C LEU A 328 18.12 20.08 -14.09
N ASN A 329 19.36 20.18 -13.59
CA ASN A 329 20.32 19.08 -13.48
C ASN A 329 20.49 18.59 -12.03
N THR A 330 19.76 19.17 -11.07
CA THR A 330 19.84 18.86 -9.63
C THR A 330 19.45 17.43 -9.24
N LEU A 331 19.01 16.62 -10.20
CA LEU A 331 18.74 15.20 -9.99
C LEU A 331 20.03 14.40 -10.20
N CYS A 332 20.66 14.02 -9.08
CA CYS A 332 21.77 13.06 -8.98
C CYS A 332 23.15 13.56 -9.44
N ASP A 333 23.82 14.33 -8.58
CA ASP A 333 25.29 14.40 -8.59
C ASP A 333 25.84 13.48 -7.47
N PRO A 334 26.59 12.41 -7.80
CA PRO A 334 27.21 11.50 -6.82
C PRO A 334 28.08 12.23 -5.79
N ASP A 335 28.68 13.37 -6.17
CA ASP A 335 29.58 14.16 -5.33
C ASP A 335 28.82 15.08 -4.36
N THR A 336 27.48 15.09 -4.41
CA THR A 336 26.65 15.86 -3.48
C THR A 336 26.89 15.38 -2.05
N GLY A 337 27.49 16.24 -1.22
CA GLY A 337 27.76 15.94 0.19
C GLY A 337 26.51 15.59 0.99
N VAL A 338 26.67 14.73 2.01
CA VAL A 338 25.56 14.22 2.85
C VAL A 338 24.69 15.35 3.41
N MET A 339 25.28 16.47 3.83
CA MET A 339 24.52 17.62 4.36
C MET A 339 23.59 18.23 3.32
N ILE A 340 24.04 18.37 2.06
CA ILE A 340 23.19 18.88 0.99
C ILE A 340 22.03 17.91 0.71
N ARG A 341 22.30 16.60 0.71
CA ARG A 341 21.24 15.58 0.56
C ARG A 341 20.20 15.70 1.67
N LEU A 342 20.62 15.89 2.93
CA LEU A 342 19.71 16.10 4.06
C LEU A 342 18.88 17.39 3.90
N VAL A 343 19.49 18.49 3.46
CA VAL A 343 18.78 19.75 3.18
C VAL A 343 17.76 19.55 2.06
N ARG A 344 18.12 18.87 0.97
CA ARG A 344 17.20 18.53 -0.13
C ARG A 344 16.01 17.72 0.36
N ILE A 345 16.21 16.75 1.27
CA ILE A 345 15.10 15.98 1.87
C ILE A 345 14.15 16.91 2.64
N ILE A 346 14.69 17.75 3.53
CA ILE A 346 13.88 18.65 4.37
C ILE A 346 13.13 19.67 3.51
N VAL A 347 13.82 20.36 2.62
CA VAL A 347 13.24 21.37 1.72
C VAL A 347 12.26 20.72 0.75
N GLY A 348 12.62 19.58 0.17
CA GLY A 348 11.78 18.83 -0.77
C GLY A 348 10.44 18.44 -0.16
N TYR A 349 10.43 17.84 1.03
CA TYR A 349 9.18 17.56 1.74
C TYR A 349 8.45 18.82 2.20
N GLY A 350 9.20 19.87 2.57
CA GLY A 350 8.66 21.20 2.87
C GLY A 350 7.96 21.88 1.69
N ILE A 351 8.18 21.42 0.46
CA ILE A 351 7.50 21.90 -0.75
C ILE A 351 6.37 20.95 -1.14
N VAL A 352 6.68 19.66 -1.25
CA VAL A 352 5.77 18.66 -1.83
C VAL A 352 4.56 18.38 -0.94
N LEU A 353 4.74 18.30 0.39
CA LEU A 353 3.62 18.05 1.30
C LEU A 353 2.65 19.23 1.36
N PRO A 354 3.10 20.50 1.48
CA PRO A 354 2.20 21.64 1.37
C PRO A 354 1.55 21.76 -0.01
N ALA A 355 2.27 21.50 -1.11
CA ALA A 355 1.67 21.51 -2.45
C ALA A 355 0.51 20.53 -2.56
N LYS A 356 0.69 19.28 -2.10
CA LYS A 356 -0.41 18.29 -2.01
C LYS A 356 -1.55 18.75 -1.12
N ALA A 357 -1.25 19.36 0.03
CA ALA A 357 -2.26 19.86 0.95
C ALA A 357 -3.09 21.02 0.34
N ILE A 358 -2.43 21.99 -0.31
CA ILE A 358 -3.09 23.10 -1.01
C ILE A 358 -4.02 22.56 -2.09
N VAL A 359 -3.55 21.63 -2.92
CA VAL A 359 -4.39 21.03 -3.98
C VAL A 359 -5.57 20.25 -3.37
N LYS A 360 -5.37 19.57 -2.23
CA LYS A 360 -6.46 18.89 -1.52
C LYS A 360 -7.54 19.87 -1.05
N GLU A 361 -7.17 21.01 -0.49
CA GLU A 361 -8.13 22.04 -0.07
C GLU A 361 -8.84 22.66 -1.28
N LEU A 362 -8.10 23.02 -2.34
CA LEU A 362 -8.66 23.59 -3.58
C LEU A 362 -9.63 22.64 -4.29
N THR A 363 -9.44 21.33 -4.15
CA THR A 363 -10.30 20.31 -4.77
C THR A 363 -11.33 19.73 -3.79
N GLY A 364 -11.39 20.25 -2.56
CA GLY A 364 -12.30 19.75 -1.52
C GLY A 364 -13.77 19.82 -1.94
N PHE A 365 -14.16 20.86 -2.68
CA PHE A 365 -15.53 21.05 -3.18
C PHE A 365 -15.99 19.96 -4.16
N MET A 366 -15.06 19.25 -4.80
CA MET A 366 -15.39 18.17 -5.75
C MET A 366 -15.70 16.86 -5.04
N ARG A 367 -15.23 16.71 -3.80
CA ARG A 367 -15.31 15.43 -3.08
C ARG A 367 -16.71 15.23 -2.56
N SER A 368 -17.19 14.00 -2.60
CA SER A 368 -18.39 13.66 -1.85
C SER A 368 -18.12 13.87 -0.35
N ASP A 369 -19.14 14.21 0.44
CA ASP A 369 -19.01 14.39 1.90
C ASP A 369 -18.60 13.05 2.56
N ILE A 370 -17.31 12.74 2.48
CA ILE A 370 -16.66 11.58 3.05
C ILE A 370 -16.17 12.01 4.43
N GLY A 371 -16.93 11.67 5.47
CA GLY A 371 -16.33 11.51 6.79
C GLY A 371 -17.03 12.19 7.95
N LYS A 372 -18.23 11.72 8.30
CA LYS A 372 -18.70 11.81 9.70
C LYS A 372 -19.09 10.46 10.30
N ASP A 373 -19.40 9.46 9.49
CA ASP A 373 -19.77 8.14 10.02
C ASP A 373 -18.55 7.25 10.27
N LYS A 374 -18.33 6.93 11.55
CA LYS A 374 -17.33 5.95 12.00
C LYS A 374 -17.70 4.51 11.60
N ASN A 375 -18.96 4.28 11.24
CA ASN A 375 -19.48 3.01 10.75
C ASN A 375 -19.54 3.00 9.22
N ILE A 376 -18.43 2.64 8.57
CA ILE A 376 -18.42 2.46 7.10
C ILE A 376 -19.04 1.11 6.77
N GLU A 377 -20.33 1.12 6.45
CA GLU A 377 -21.00 -0.06 5.87
C GLU A 377 -20.75 -0.18 4.36
N GLU A 378 -20.47 0.94 3.68
CA GLU A 378 -20.24 0.99 2.23
C GLU A 378 -19.13 1.99 1.88
N TYR A 379 -18.20 1.58 1.02
CA TYR A 379 -17.18 2.49 0.47
C TYR A 379 -17.81 3.37 -0.62
N LYS A 380 -17.57 4.68 -0.58
CA LYS A 380 -18.05 5.61 -1.61
C LYS A 380 -16.85 6.30 -2.26
N PHE A 381 -16.82 6.26 -3.59
CA PHE A 381 -15.80 6.94 -4.40
C PHE A 381 -16.43 7.42 -5.70
N GLY A 382 -16.76 8.72 -5.74
CA GLY A 382 -17.44 9.33 -6.87
C GLY A 382 -16.47 9.85 -7.95
N PHE A 383 -17.04 10.38 -9.03
CA PHE A 383 -16.27 11.03 -10.09
C PHE A 383 -15.46 12.23 -9.55
N GLY A 384 -16.07 13.06 -8.69
CA GLY A 384 -15.38 14.20 -8.10
C GLY A 384 -14.25 13.81 -7.13
N ASP A 385 -14.39 12.68 -6.41
CA ASP A 385 -13.30 12.10 -5.62
C ASP A 385 -12.14 11.65 -6.53
N CYS A 386 -12.46 11.03 -7.67
CA CYS A 386 -11.48 10.64 -8.68
C CYS A 386 -10.69 11.85 -9.20
N VAL A 387 -11.37 12.91 -9.64
CA VAL A 387 -10.72 14.14 -10.14
C VAL A 387 -9.87 14.77 -9.05
N SER A 388 -10.38 14.86 -7.82
CA SER A 388 -9.64 15.41 -6.69
C SER A 388 -8.36 14.60 -6.40
N ARG A 389 -8.41 13.27 -6.45
CA ARG A 389 -7.22 12.41 -6.29
C ARG A 389 -6.22 12.57 -7.42
N ILE A 390 -6.70 12.70 -8.67
CA ILE A 390 -5.83 12.97 -9.82
C ILE A 390 -5.01 14.23 -9.62
N LEU A 391 -5.66 15.32 -9.21
CA LEU A 391 -4.99 16.59 -8.98
C LEU A 391 -4.04 16.53 -7.77
N GLN A 392 -4.49 15.96 -6.64
CA GLN A 392 -3.68 15.86 -5.43
C GLN A 392 -2.37 15.08 -5.65
N TYR A 393 -2.46 13.90 -6.26
CA TYR A 393 -1.32 13.02 -6.44
C TYR A 393 -0.52 13.36 -7.71
N GLY A 394 -1.18 13.80 -8.78
CA GLY A 394 -0.50 14.23 -10.00
C GLY A 394 0.20 15.57 -9.84
N VAL A 395 -0.55 16.64 -9.58
CA VAL A 395 0.01 18.00 -9.49
C VAL A 395 0.71 18.21 -8.15
N GLY A 396 -0.01 17.96 -7.06
CA GLY A 396 0.51 18.27 -5.71
C GLY A 396 1.73 17.43 -5.33
N TYR A 397 1.75 16.15 -5.71
CA TYR A 397 2.78 15.21 -5.27
C TYR A 397 3.78 14.83 -6.38
N GLY A 398 3.31 14.29 -7.50
CA GLY A 398 4.17 13.80 -8.59
C GLY A 398 4.97 14.90 -9.27
N VAL A 399 4.30 15.95 -9.73
CA VAL A 399 4.97 17.14 -10.30
C VAL A 399 5.81 17.84 -9.24
N GLY A 400 5.32 17.92 -8.01
CA GLY A 400 6.09 18.46 -6.89
C GLY A 400 7.44 17.75 -6.69
N CYS A 401 7.44 16.42 -6.80
CA CYS A 401 8.63 15.58 -6.61
C CYS A 401 9.70 15.82 -7.67
N THR A 402 9.31 16.06 -8.92
CA THR A 402 10.23 16.07 -10.06
C THR A 402 10.44 17.44 -10.67
N TRP A 403 9.63 18.44 -10.30
CA TRP A 403 9.75 19.82 -10.76
C TRP A 403 9.82 20.85 -9.64
N PHE A 404 8.80 20.95 -8.77
CA PHE A 404 8.77 22.05 -7.78
C PHE A 404 9.96 22.00 -6.82
N ALA A 405 10.27 20.82 -6.28
CA ALA A 405 11.42 20.65 -5.38
C ALA A 405 12.76 20.86 -6.11
N PRO A 406 13.06 20.20 -7.25
CA PRO A 406 14.28 20.45 -8.02
C PRO A 406 14.46 21.90 -8.45
N PHE A 407 13.39 22.60 -8.82
CA PHE A 407 13.46 24.02 -9.17
C PHE A 407 13.95 24.86 -7.98
N VAL A 408 13.44 24.61 -6.78
CA VAL A 408 13.89 25.32 -5.57
C VAL A 408 15.33 24.95 -5.21
N PHE A 409 15.70 23.66 -5.32
CA PHE A 409 17.08 23.22 -5.07
C PHE A 409 18.06 24.00 -5.94
N GLU A 410 17.82 24.06 -7.25
CA GLU A 410 18.79 24.64 -8.17
C GLU A 410 18.69 26.17 -8.31
N LYS A 411 17.48 26.70 -8.52
CA LYS A 411 17.30 28.11 -8.91
C LYS A 411 17.16 29.05 -7.72
N VAL A 412 16.76 28.53 -6.56
CA VAL A 412 16.56 29.36 -5.36
C VAL A 412 17.71 29.16 -4.37
N LEU A 413 18.11 27.91 -4.14
CA LEU A 413 19.10 27.57 -3.11
C LEU A 413 20.50 27.30 -3.67
N GLY A 414 20.63 26.93 -4.95
CA GLY A 414 21.90 26.57 -5.57
C GLY A 414 22.53 25.29 -4.99
N ILE A 415 21.70 24.33 -4.55
CA ILE A 415 22.12 23.09 -3.88
C ILE A 415 21.67 21.83 -4.58
#